data_AF-A0A6M8VDB6-F1
#
_entry.id   AF-A0A6M8VDB6-F1
#
_cell.length_a   1.000
_cell.length_b   1.000
_cell.length_c   1.000
_cell.angle_alpha   90.00
_cell.angle_beta   90.00
_cell.angle_gamma   90.00
#
_symmetry.space_group_name_H-M   'P 1'
#
loop_
_entity.id
_entity.type
_entity.pdbx_description
1 polymer ?
#
loop_
_entity_poly.entity_id
_entity_poly.type
_entity_poly.pdbx_seq_one_letter_code
_entity_poly.pdbx_strand_id
1 'polypeptide(L)'
;MKAIILAIIIVAIIIWRSVQKSNSQSLNIKESVLAKSAIKEKQQKDNISSDEFKDKLMKFFNLYKSNIIDGKEFENHKKILIESLVDKNLTESKIDFLLGLSALSNENILSKDDLSNIKNTIGI
;
A
#
# COMPACT_ATOMS: atom_id res chain seq x y z
N MET A 1 -31.00 54.08 26.93
CA MET A 1 -29.99 53.09 27.43
C MET A 1 -30.51 51.65 27.54
N LYS A 2 -31.73 51.39 28.04
CA LYS A 2 -32.23 50.00 28.22
C LYS A 2 -32.45 49.20 26.92
N ALA A 3 -32.79 49.85 25.81
CA ALA A 3 -33.02 49.19 24.52
C ALA A 3 -31.72 48.67 23.84
N ILE A 4 -30.58 49.33 24.09
CA ILE A 4 -29.28 48.93 23.52
C ILE A 4 -28.78 47.63 24.16
N ILE A 5 -29.02 47.47 25.46
CA ILE A 5 -28.65 46.27 26.21
C ILE A 5 -29.44 45.05 25.72
N LEU A 6 -30.73 45.22 25.43
CA LEU A 6 -31.57 44.16 24.86
C LEU A 6 -31.10 43.72 23.48
N ALA A 7 -30.69 44.65 22.61
CA ALA A 7 -30.18 44.33 21.28
C ALA A 7 -28.88 43.50 21.35
N ILE A 8 -27.97 43.83 22.28
CA ILE A 8 -26.71 43.09 22.46
C ILE A 8 -26.97 41.66 22.94
N ILE A 9 -27.93 41.46 23.85
CA ILE A 9 -28.30 40.12 24.35
C ILE A 9 -28.89 39.27 23.22
N ILE A 10 -29.74 39.85 22.36
CA ILE A 10 -30.33 39.13 21.22
C ILE A 10 -29.23 38.69 20.24
N VAL A 11 -28.26 39.55 19.93
CA VAL A 11 -27.12 39.21 19.05
C VAL A 11 -26.26 38.10 19.67
N ALA A 12 -25.99 38.15 20.98
CA ALA A 12 -25.24 37.11 21.67
C ALA A 12 -25.93 35.74 21.61
N ILE A 13 -27.27 35.69 21.74
CA ILE A 13 -28.05 34.45 21.63
C ILE A 13 -27.99 33.87 20.22
N ILE A 14 -28.04 34.72 19.18
CA ILE A 14 -27.95 34.30 17.78
C ILE A 14 -26.57 33.71 17.45
N ILE A 15 -25.51 34.34 17.96
CA ILE A 15 -24.13 33.86 17.79
C ILE A 15 -23.95 32.51 18.52
N TRP A 16 -24.46 32.37 19.74
CA TRP A 16 -24.39 31.12 20.51
C TRP A 16 -25.10 29.96 19.78
N ARG A 17 -26.29 30.20 19.22
CA ARG A 17 -27.03 29.18 18.45
C ARG A 17 -26.28 28.75 17.17
N SER A 18 -25.54 29.65 16.53
CA SER A 18 -24.76 29.32 15.33
C SER A 18 -23.56 28.44 15.64
N VAL A 19 -22.89 28.64 16.79
CA VAL A 19 -21.74 27.82 17.22
C VAL A 19 -22.13 26.38 17.53
N GLN A 20 -23.31 26.14 18.13
CA GLN A 20 -23.75 24.76 18.39
C GLN A 20 -24.04 23.95 17.12
N LYS A 21 -24.51 24.60 16.04
CA LYS A 21 -24.84 23.90 14.79
C LYS A 21 -23.61 23.36 14.06
N SER A 22 -22.44 24.01 14.21
CA SER A 22 -21.18 23.52 13.63
C SER A 22 -20.53 22.37 14.41
N ASN A 23 -20.77 22.27 15.72
CA ASN A 23 -20.10 21.27 16.56
C ASN A 23 -20.78 19.89 16.52
N SER A 24 -22.02 19.80 16.02
CA SER A 24 -22.74 18.53 15.86
C SER A 24 -22.43 17.82 14.52
N GLN A 25 -21.89 18.52 13.52
CA GLN A 25 -21.48 17.90 12.25
C GLN A 25 -20.07 17.26 12.34
N SER A 26 -19.19 17.79 13.19
CA SER A 26 -17.82 17.26 13.34
C SER A 26 -17.77 15.91 14.09
N LEU A 27 -18.75 15.63 14.94
CA LEU A 27 -18.85 14.36 15.68
C LEU A 27 -19.46 13.22 14.84
N ASN A 28 -20.45 13.52 13.99
CA ASN A 28 -21.08 12.50 13.13
C ASN A 28 -20.18 12.10 11.93
N ILE A 29 -19.31 13.00 11.47
CA ILE A 29 -18.31 12.68 10.44
C ILE A 29 -17.23 11.75 11.00
N LYS A 30 -16.77 11.96 12.24
CA LYS A 30 -15.69 11.14 12.82
C LYS A 30 -16.11 9.70 13.11
N GLU A 31 -17.35 9.46 13.52
CA GLU A 31 -17.84 8.09 13.71
C GLU A 31 -18.08 7.37 12.38
N SER A 32 -18.54 8.05 11.33
CA SER A 32 -18.72 7.42 10.01
C SER A 32 -17.40 7.16 9.26
N VAL A 33 -16.35 7.93 9.53
CA VAL A 33 -15.03 7.73 8.93
C VAL A 33 -14.25 6.62 9.66
N LEU A 34 -14.41 6.47 10.98
CA LEU A 34 -13.82 5.37 11.74
C LEU A 34 -14.59 4.04 11.59
N ALA A 35 -15.90 4.07 11.31
CA ALA A 35 -16.69 2.86 11.05
C ALA A 35 -16.62 2.38 9.58
N LYS A 36 -16.17 3.21 8.64
CA LYS A 36 -15.98 2.80 7.22
C LYS A 36 -14.60 2.26 6.89
N SER A 37 -13.58 2.47 7.72
CA SER A 37 -12.28 1.81 7.58
C SER A 37 -12.22 0.40 8.19
N ALA A 38 -13.36 -0.11 8.66
CA ALA A 38 -13.55 -1.53 9.02
C ALA A 38 -14.35 -2.30 7.95
N ILE A 39 -14.53 -1.70 6.76
CA ILE A 39 -14.82 -2.50 5.57
C ILE A 39 -13.54 -3.28 5.32
N LYS A 40 -13.59 -4.56 5.68
CA LYS A 40 -12.77 -5.61 5.10
C LYS A 40 -12.76 -5.40 3.58
N GLU A 41 -11.83 -4.60 3.08
CA GLU A 41 -11.28 -4.85 1.77
C GLU A 41 -10.78 -6.28 1.90
N LYS A 42 -11.56 -7.23 1.38
CA LYS A 42 -10.96 -8.40 0.78
C LYS A 42 -9.99 -7.79 -0.24
N GLN A 43 -8.74 -7.55 0.18
CA GLN A 43 -7.66 -7.20 -0.72
C GLN A 43 -7.73 -8.28 -1.78
N GLN A 44 -8.28 -7.90 -2.93
CA GLN A 44 -8.37 -8.77 -4.06
C GLN A 44 -6.90 -8.94 -4.43
N LYS A 45 -6.30 -10.06 -4.01
CA LYS A 45 -4.89 -10.32 -4.23
C LYS A 45 -4.62 -10.09 -5.70
N ASP A 46 -3.81 -9.08 -6.00
CA ASP A 46 -3.45 -8.77 -7.38
C ASP A 46 -2.81 -10.00 -7.99
N ASN A 47 -3.17 -10.30 -9.24
CA ASN A 47 -2.50 -11.35 -9.96
C ASN A 47 -1.10 -10.87 -10.39
N ILE A 48 -0.15 -11.81 -10.50
CA ILE A 48 1.18 -11.58 -11.05
C ILE A 48 1.61 -12.78 -11.88
N SER A 49 2.27 -12.53 -13.00
CA SER A 49 2.94 -13.57 -13.80
C SER A 49 4.44 -13.58 -13.54
N SER A 50 5.12 -14.66 -13.93
CA SER A 50 6.57 -14.77 -13.92
C SER A 50 7.20 -13.70 -14.80
N ASP A 51 6.62 -13.38 -15.96
CA ASP A 51 7.08 -12.31 -16.83
C ASP A 51 6.98 -10.93 -16.17
N GLU A 52 5.85 -10.61 -15.54
CA GLU A 52 5.72 -9.34 -14.80
C GLU A 52 6.69 -9.23 -13.62
N PHE A 53 6.92 -10.35 -12.92
CA PHE A 53 7.89 -10.40 -11.83
C PHE A 53 9.31 -10.20 -12.37
N LYS A 54 9.68 -10.87 -13.46
CA LYS A 54 10.96 -10.74 -14.15
C LYS A 54 11.20 -9.31 -14.61
N ASP A 55 10.22 -8.69 -15.27
CA ASP A 55 10.32 -7.33 -15.76
C ASP A 55 10.61 -6.33 -14.64
N LYS A 56 9.93 -6.48 -13.49
CA LYS A 56 10.18 -5.63 -12.32
C LYS A 56 11.59 -5.84 -11.77
N LEU A 57 12.02 -7.09 -11.62
CA LEU A 57 13.36 -7.39 -11.12
C LEU A 57 14.45 -6.90 -12.10
N MET A 58 14.21 -7.05 -13.40
CA MET A 58 15.13 -6.61 -14.44
C MET A 58 15.26 -5.08 -14.46
N LYS A 59 14.19 -4.35 -14.17
CA LYS A 59 14.27 -2.89 -13.98
C LYS A 59 15.22 -2.54 -12.85
N PHE A 60 15.11 -3.18 -11.68
CA PHE A 60 16.05 -2.95 -10.56
C PHE A 60 17.48 -3.33 -10.93
N PHE A 61 17.66 -4.46 -11.62
CA PHE A 61 18.97 -4.89 -12.08
C PHE A 61 19.60 -3.91 -13.09
N ASN A 62 18.81 -3.37 -14.02
CA ASN A 62 19.28 -2.35 -14.97
C ASN A 62 19.66 -1.04 -14.29
N LEU A 63 18.92 -0.62 -13.26
CA LEU A 63 19.30 0.55 -12.44
C LEU A 63 20.63 0.32 -11.73
N TYR A 64 20.82 -0.86 -11.15
CA TYR A 64 22.08 -1.26 -10.52
C TYR A 64 23.24 -1.28 -11.52
N LYS A 65 23.05 -1.94 -12.68
CA LYS A 65 24.06 -2.02 -13.74
C LYS A 65 24.43 -0.64 -14.30
N SER A 66 23.49 0.30 -14.26
CA SER A 66 23.70 1.69 -14.68
C SER A 66 24.31 2.57 -13.59
N ASN A 67 24.68 2.00 -12.43
CA ASN A 67 25.17 2.71 -11.23
C ASN A 67 24.23 3.81 -10.72
N ILE A 68 22.91 3.67 -10.95
CA ILE A 68 21.90 4.60 -10.44
C ILE A 68 21.58 4.28 -8.98
N ILE A 69 21.56 2.99 -8.64
CA ILE A 69 21.41 2.47 -7.29
C ILE A 69 22.63 1.63 -6.92
N ASP A 70 22.94 1.56 -5.64
CA ASP A 70 24.01 0.70 -5.15
C ASP A 70 23.56 -0.77 -4.99
N GLY A 71 24.51 -1.65 -4.66
CA GLY A 71 24.22 -3.07 -4.46
C GLY A 71 23.28 -3.34 -3.26
N LYS A 72 23.36 -2.54 -2.19
CA LYS A 72 22.48 -2.71 -1.02
C LYS A 72 21.05 -2.31 -1.35
N GLU A 73 20.87 -1.24 -2.11
CA GLU A 73 19.57 -0.79 -2.60
C GLU A 73 18.95 -1.84 -3.53
N PHE A 74 19.73 -2.38 -4.47
CA PHE A 74 19.27 -3.48 -5.34
C PHE A 74 18.79 -4.70 -4.54
N GLU A 75 19.59 -5.17 -3.58
CA GLU A 75 19.24 -6.30 -2.73
C GLU A 75 17.97 -6.01 -1.90
N ASN A 76 17.81 -4.79 -1.39
CA ASN A 76 16.61 -4.38 -0.67
C ASN A 76 15.37 -4.37 -1.57
N HIS A 77 15.45 -3.79 -2.77
CA HIS A 77 14.35 -3.79 -3.74
C HIS A 77 13.96 -5.20 -4.18
N LYS A 78 14.95 -6.08 -4.42
CA LYS A 78 14.73 -7.49 -4.72
C LYS A 78 14.00 -8.19 -3.58
N LYS A 79 14.45 -8.02 -2.34
CA LYS A 79 13.81 -8.60 -1.15
C LYS A 79 12.35 -8.15 -1.02
N ILE A 80 12.08 -6.85 -1.11
CA ILE A 80 10.73 -6.29 -1.04
C ILE A 80 9.84 -6.87 -2.16
N LEU A 81 10.37 -7.03 -3.37
CA LEU A 81 9.64 -7.63 -4.48
C LEU A 81 9.26 -9.09 -4.19
N ILE A 82 10.18 -9.88 -3.63
CA ILE A 82 9.91 -11.28 -3.22
C ILE A 82 8.84 -11.31 -2.13
N GLU A 83 8.96 -10.49 -1.08
CA GLU A 83 7.99 -10.42 0.01
C GLU A 83 6.60 -10.02 -0.48
N SER A 84 6.50 -9.16 -1.50
CA SER A 84 5.22 -8.76 -2.09
C SER A 84 4.44 -9.91 -2.74
N LEU A 85 5.07 -11.07 -3.00
CA LEU A 85 4.38 -12.25 -3.52
C LEU A 85 3.39 -12.84 -2.52
N VAL A 86 3.55 -12.60 -1.21
CA VAL A 86 2.61 -13.07 -0.16
C VAL A 86 1.19 -12.59 -0.44
N ASP A 87 1.06 -11.36 -0.92
CA ASP A 87 -0.21 -10.66 -1.14
C ASP A 87 -0.71 -10.77 -2.58
N LYS A 88 -0.08 -11.62 -3.40
CA LYS A 88 -0.40 -11.79 -4.82
C LYS A 88 -0.87 -13.21 -5.13
N ASN A 89 -1.68 -13.32 -6.17
CA ASN A 89 -2.02 -14.60 -6.77
C ASN A 89 -1.15 -14.82 -8.00
N LEU A 90 -0.70 -16.06 -8.21
CA LEU A 90 0.00 -16.39 -9.45
C LEU A 90 -1.02 -16.59 -10.57
N THR A 91 -0.75 -16.00 -11.73
CA THR A 91 -1.55 -16.23 -12.94
C THR A 91 -1.37 -17.64 -13.50
N GLU A 92 -0.22 -18.24 -13.24
CA GLU A 92 0.17 -19.58 -13.68
C GLU A 92 0.41 -20.52 -12.50
N SER A 93 0.68 -21.80 -12.79
CA SER A 93 1.00 -22.76 -11.73
C SER A 93 2.28 -22.38 -11.00
N LYS A 94 2.41 -22.76 -9.73
CA LYS A 94 3.61 -22.43 -8.94
C LYS A 94 4.89 -23.01 -9.57
N ILE A 95 4.80 -24.16 -10.25
CA ILE A 95 5.93 -24.79 -10.94
C ILE A 95 6.28 -24.00 -12.20
N ASP A 96 5.30 -23.63 -13.02
CA ASP A 96 5.52 -22.85 -14.24
C ASP A 96 6.11 -21.47 -13.91
N PHE A 97 5.61 -20.85 -12.83
CA PHE A 97 6.15 -19.59 -12.32
C PHE A 97 7.64 -19.73 -12.00
N LEU A 98 8.04 -20.76 -11.23
CA LEU A 98 9.44 -21.00 -10.89
C LEU A 98 10.31 -21.33 -12.12
N LEU A 99 9.78 -22.10 -13.08
CA LEU A 99 10.47 -22.39 -14.34
C LEU A 99 10.71 -21.10 -15.14
N GLY A 100 9.73 -20.18 -15.15
CA GLY A 100 9.85 -18.86 -15.78
C GLY A 100 10.99 -18.02 -15.20
N LEU A 101 11.26 -18.16 -13.89
CA LEU A 101 12.35 -17.46 -13.19
C LEU A 101 13.73 -18.09 -13.39
N SER A 102 13.83 -19.31 -13.93
CA SER A 102 15.10 -20.05 -14.02
C SER A 102 16.22 -19.29 -14.74
N ALA A 103 15.89 -18.53 -15.79
CA ALA A 103 16.85 -17.70 -16.52
C ALA A 103 17.54 -16.65 -15.64
N LEU A 104 16.80 -16.04 -14.70
CA LEU A 104 17.35 -15.03 -13.77
C LEU A 104 18.36 -15.62 -12.78
N SER A 105 18.23 -16.91 -12.46
CA SER A 105 19.19 -17.59 -11.61
C SER A 105 20.51 -17.84 -12.35
N ASN A 106 20.44 -18.20 -13.63
CA ASN A 106 21.63 -18.41 -14.48
C ASN A 106 22.43 -17.11 -14.67
N GLU A 107 21.77 -15.97 -14.63
CA GLU A 107 22.39 -14.63 -14.75
C GLU A 107 22.88 -14.07 -13.40
N ASN A 108 22.82 -14.84 -12.30
CA ASN A 108 23.12 -14.41 -10.93
C ASN A 108 22.27 -13.21 -10.43
N ILE A 109 21.11 -12.97 -11.02
CA ILE A 109 20.16 -11.95 -10.57
C ILE A 109 19.36 -12.47 -9.36
N LEU A 110 19.01 -13.76 -9.40
CA LEU A 110 18.45 -14.49 -8.26
C LEU A 110 19.47 -15.49 -7.70
N SER A 111 19.80 -15.34 -6.42
CA SER A 111 20.60 -16.32 -5.69
C SER A 111 19.78 -17.56 -5.33
N LYS A 112 20.46 -18.61 -4.84
CA LYS A 112 19.79 -19.81 -4.31
C LYS A 112 18.89 -19.47 -3.12
N ASP A 113 19.31 -18.54 -2.27
CA ASP A 113 18.54 -18.09 -1.11
C ASP A 113 17.29 -17.32 -1.57
N ASP A 114 17.40 -16.49 -2.60
CA ASP A 114 16.25 -15.80 -3.19
C ASP A 114 15.22 -16.80 -3.73
N LEU A 115 15.65 -17.83 -4.46
CA LEU A 115 14.77 -18.88 -4.96
C LEU A 115 14.12 -19.68 -3.83
N SER A 116 14.86 -19.95 -2.75
CA SER A 116 14.33 -20.60 -1.55
C SER A 116 13.25 -19.74 -0.90
N ASN A 117 13.50 -18.43 -0.77
CA ASN A 117 12.52 -17.49 -0.23
C ASN A 117 11.26 -17.42 -1.11
N ILE A 118 11.41 -17.35 -2.43
CA ILE A 118 10.27 -17.36 -3.36
C ILE A 118 9.44 -18.64 -3.19
N LYS A 119 10.09 -19.81 -3.13
CA LYS A 119 9.41 -21.12 -2.92
C LYS A 119 8.60 -21.12 -1.62
N ASN A 120 9.22 -20.69 -0.52
CA ASN A 120 8.55 -20.58 0.77
C ASN A 120 7.36 -19.61 0.71
N THR A 121 7.53 -18.45 0.07
CA THR A 121 6.47 -17.43 -0.06
C THR A 121 5.28 -17.92 -0.89
N ILE A 122 5.52 -18.61 -2.00
CA ILE A 122 4.44 -19.17 -2.83
C ILE A 122 3.93 -20.52 -2.31
N GLY A 123 4.55 -21.07 -1.26
CA GLY A 123 4.13 -22.30 -0.57
C GLY A 123 4.41 -23.58 -1.36
N ILE A 124 5.65 -23.77 -1.80
CA ILE A 124 6.20 -25.05 -2.32
C ILE A 124 7.36 -25.48 -1.44
#